data_AF-A0A4D4JSQ1-F1
#
_entry.id   AF-A0A4D4JSQ1-F1
#
_cell.length_a   1.000
_cell.length_b   1.000
_cell.length_c   1.000
_cell.angle_alpha   90.00
_cell.angle_beta   90.00
_cell.angle_gamma   90.00
#
_symmetry.space_group_name_H-M   'P 1'
#
loop_
_entity.id
_entity.type
_entity.pdbx_description
1 polymer ?
#
loop_
_entity_poly.entity_id
_entity_poly.type
_entity_poly.pdbx_seq_one_letter_code
_entity_poly.pdbx_strand_id
1 'polypeptide(L)'
;MAVSNFMQEANAIAASLRSQPPLRGRAKAPGLRSAATEPTARNLDVLAYARDFFAENDQLPTIKCIREHFGWTSDNAADAHVQALIRHGKLERNVLGKLRFAREKDGAQ
;
A
#
# COMPACT_ATOMS: atom_id res chain seq x y z
N MET A 1 -42.39 -29.82 15.43
CA MET A 1 -40.93 -29.77 15.68
C MET A 1 -40.67 -28.62 16.64
N ALA A 2 -40.38 -28.89 17.91
CA ALA A 2 -40.09 -27.86 18.89
C ALA A 2 -38.71 -27.27 18.62
N VAL A 3 -38.65 -25.99 18.23
CA VAL A 3 -37.38 -25.25 18.13
C VAL A 3 -36.84 -25.16 19.55
N SER A 4 -35.67 -25.76 19.79
CA SER A 4 -35.07 -25.85 21.12
C SER A 4 -34.99 -24.47 21.79
N ASN A 5 -35.32 -24.43 23.08
CA ASN A 5 -35.31 -23.23 23.93
C ASN A 5 -33.99 -22.45 23.81
N PHE A 6 -32.89 -23.16 23.58
CA PHE A 6 -31.55 -22.64 23.40
C PHE A 6 -31.39 -21.74 22.15
N MET A 7 -32.04 -22.09 21.04
CA MET A 7 -31.96 -21.30 19.81
C MET A 7 -32.75 -19.99 19.91
N GLN A 8 -33.86 -20.02 20.65
CA GLN A 8 -34.65 -18.82 20.94
C GLN A 8 -33.91 -17.90 21.93
N GLU A 9 -33.26 -18.47 22.93
CA GLU A 9 -32.47 -17.74 23.92
C GLU A 9 -31.24 -17.07 23.29
N ALA A 10 -30.51 -17.78 22.43
CA ALA A 10 -29.40 -17.21 21.66
C ALA A 10 -29.86 -16.06 20.73
N ASN A 11 -31.01 -16.21 20.08
CA ASN A 11 -31.57 -15.17 19.23
C ASN A 11 -32.04 -13.94 20.04
N ALA A 12 -32.59 -14.14 21.23
CA ALA A 12 -33.00 -13.06 22.13
C ALA A 12 -31.79 -12.26 22.64
N ILE A 13 -30.69 -12.94 22.99
CA ILE A 13 -29.43 -12.30 23.39
C ILE A 13 -28.85 -11.50 22.22
N ALA A 14 -28.81 -12.08 21.01
CA ALA A 14 -28.33 -11.38 19.81
C ALA A 14 -29.21 -10.18 19.42
N ALA A 15 -30.51 -10.22 19.70
CA ALA A 15 -31.42 -9.09 19.51
C ALA A 15 -31.13 -7.97 20.53
N SER A 16 -30.94 -8.33 21.81
CA SER A 16 -30.59 -7.37 22.87
C SER A 16 -29.28 -6.64 22.58
N LEU A 17 -28.24 -7.38 22.18
CA LEU A 17 -26.92 -6.82 21.84
C LEU A 17 -26.96 -5.84 20.64
N ARG A 18 -27.88 -6.03 19.69
CA ARG A 18 -28.10 -5.10 18.56
C ARG A 18 -28.80 -3.82 18.96
N SER A 19 -29.66 -3.89 19.98
CA SER A 19 -30.42 -2.74 20.50
C SER A 19 -29.61 -1.86 21.47
N GLN A 20 -28.47 -2.36 21.96
CA GLN A 20 -27.59 -1.57 22.82
C GLN A 20 -26.80 -0.56 21.99
N PRO A 21 -26.78 0.73 22.40
CA PRO A 21 -25.92 1.72 21.78
C PRO A 21 -24.44 1.34 22.01
N PRO A 22 -23.53 1.58 21.05
CA PRO A 22 -22.15 1.15 21.15
C PRO A 22 -21.47 1.81 22.37
N LEU A 23 -20.94 0.97 23.27
CA LEU A 23 -20.09 1.39 24.36
C LEU A 23 -18.78 1.92 23.77
N ARG A 24 -18.58 3.24 23.86
CA ARG A 24 -17.48 4.04 23.27
C ARG A 24 -17.57 4.24 21.76
N GLY A 25 -17.23 5.47 21.38
CA GLY A 25 -17.44 6.05 20.06
C GLY A 25 -17.05 5.13 18.91
N ARG A 26 -17.89 5.15 17.88
CA ARG A 26 -17.66 4.53 16.58
C ARG A 26 -16.21 4.79 16.17
N ALA A 27 -15.37 3.76 16.20
CA ALA A 27 -14.04 3.87 15.61
C ALA A 27 -14.25 4.37 14.18
N LYS A 28 -13.62 5.50 13.83
CA LYS A 28 -13.66 6.03 12.47
C LYS A 28 -13.18 4.88 11.58
N ALA A 29 -14.06 4.40 10.69
CA ALA A 29 -13.70 3.36 9.73
C ALA A 29 -12.34 3.76 9.12
N PRO A 30 -11.37 2.83 8.98
CA PRO A 30 -10.09 3.15 8.38
C PRO A 30 -10.39 3.81 7.04
N GLY A 31 -10.16 5.12 6.96
CA GLY A 31 -10.56 5.88 5.79
C GLY A 31 -9.82 5.28 4.61
N LEU A 32 -10.54 4.77 3.62
CA LEU A 32 -9.95 4.46 2.33
C LEU A 32 -9.28 5.75 1.87
N ARG A 33 -7.94 5.81 1.96
CA ARG A 33 -7.18 6.89 1.36
C ARG A 33 -7.41 6.75 -0.13
N SER A 34 -8.16 7.68 -0.71
CA SER A 34 -8.29 7.81 -2.16
C SER A 34 -6.88 7.77 -2.74
N ALA A 35 -6.62 6.86 -3.67
CA ALA A 35 -5.33 6.80 -4.34
C ALA A 35 -5.05 8.18 -4.93
N ALA A 36 -3.98 8.84 -4.48
CA ALA A 36 -3.56 10.10 -5.07
C ALA A 36 -3.39 9.89 -6.59
N THR A 37 -3.76 10.89 -7.40
CA THR A 37 -3.57 10.82 -8.85
C THR A 37 -2.08 10.75 -9.21
N GLU A 38 -1.22 11.36 -8.38
CA GLU A 38 0.21 11.49 -8.62
C GLU A 38 1.08 10.97 -7.46
N PRO A 39 2.33 10.56 -7.73
CA PRO A 39 3.30 10.26 -6.67
C PRO A 39 3.53 11.47 -5.76
N THR A 40 3.79 11.21 -4.48
CA THR A 40 4.18 12.29 -3.55
C THR A 40 5.58 12.83 -3.90
N ALA A 41 5.92 14.03 -3.41
CA ALA A 41 7.27 14.58 -3.56
C ALA A 41 8.35 13.60 -3.10
N ARG A 42 8.14 12.93 -1.95
CA ARG A 42 9.09 11.93 -1.44
C ARG A 42 9.25 10.73 -2.37
N ASN A 43 8.19 10.30 -3.05
CA ASN A 43 8.29 9.24 -4.06
C ASN A 43 9.14 9.72 -5.25
N LEU A 44 8.97 10.98 -5.66
CA LEU A 44 9.74 11.58 -6.75
C LEU A 44 11.22 11.72 -6.39
N ASP A 45 11.55 12.02 -5.12
CA ASP A 45 12.94 12.00 -4.64
C ASP A 45 13.57 10.61 -4.81
N VAL A 46 12.85 9.54 -4.45
CA VAL A 46 13.32 8.15 -4.65
C VAL A 46 13.53 7.86 -6.14
N LEU A 47 12.63 8.33 -7.00
CA LEU A 47 12.75 8.16 -8.44
C LEU A 47 13.96 8.92 -9.01
N ALA A 48 14.24 10.12 -8.52
CA ALA A 48 15.42 10.90 -8.91
C ALA A 48 16.70 10.15 -8.52
N TYR A 49 16.82 9.73 -7.26
CA TYR A 49 17.94 8.91 -6.80
C TYR A 49 18.12 7.64 -7.64
N ALA A 50 17.03 6.96 -8.01
CA ALA A 50 17.09 5.77 -8.85
C ALA A 50 17.63 6.05 -10.27
N ARG A 51 17.38 7.25 -10.82
CA ARG A 51 17.94 7.69 -12.11
C ARG A 51 19.42 8.00 -12.00
N ASP A 52 19.82 8.71 -10.97
CA ASP A 52 21.24 9.05 -10.74
C ASP A 52 22.06 7.77 -10.51
N PHE A 53 21.56 6.88 -9.65
CA PHE A 53 22.20 5.58 -9.38
C PHE A 53 22.28 4.72 -10.65
N PHE A 54 21.25 4.74 -11.51
CA PHE A 54 21.29 4.01 -12.79
C PHE A 54 22.33 4.59 -13.75
N ALA A 55 22.44 5.92 -13.84
CA ALA A 55 23.41 6.57 -14.71
C ALA A 55 24.87 6.24 -14.30
N GLU A 56 25.11 6.01 -13.01
CA GLU A 56 26.43 5.67 -12.48
C GLU A 56 26.75 4.16 -12.54
N ASN A 57 25.74 3.29 -12.42
CA ASN A 57 25.95 1.86 -12.18
C ASN A 57 25.32 0.93 -13.23
N ASP A 58 24.61 1.46 -14.23
CA ASP A 58 23.80 0.72 -15.21
C ASP A 58 22.76 -0.23 -14.57
N GLN A 59 22.43 0.01 -13.31
CA GLN A 59 21.53 -0.83 -12.50
C GLN A 59 20.68 0.05 -11.61
N LEU A 60 19.44 -0.36 -11.35
CA LEU A 60 18.60 0.32 -10.36
C LEU A 60 19.05 -0.05 -8.93
N PRO A 61 18.90 0.87 -7.96
CA PRO A 61 19.28 0.60 -6.59
C PRO A 61 18.38 -0.47 -5.97
N THR A 62 18.96 -1.27 -5.06
CA THR A 62 18.18 -2.19 -4.24
C THR A 62 17.40 -1.44 -3.15
N ILE A 63 16.40 -2.08 -2.54
CA ILE A 63 15.64 -1.50 -1.41
C ILE A 63 16.59 -1.10 -0.27
N LYS A 64 17.62 -1.91 -0.01
CA LYS A 64 18.64 -1.62 1.01
C LYS A 64 19.44 -0.35 0.67
N CYS A 65 19.86 -0.17 -0.58
CA CYS A 65 20.57 1.03 -1.03
C CYS A 65 19.69 2.28 -0.87
N ILE A 66 18.40 2.19 -1.25
CA ILE A 66 17.45 3.29 -1.06
C ILE A 66 17.30 3.62 0.43
N ARG A 67 17.08 2.61 1.29
CA ARG A 67 16.97 2.82 2.74
C ARG A 67 18.19 3.57 3.29
N GLU A 68 19.39 3.12 2.92
CA GLU A 68 20.65 3.70 3.39
C GLU A 68 20.83 5.14 2.90
N HIS A 69 20.56 5.40 1.62
CA HIS A 69 20.64 6.75 1.05
C HIS A 69 19.68 7.74 1.72
N PHE A 70 18.45 7.33 2.04
CA PHE A 70 17.44 8.19 2.65
C PHE A 70 17.43 8.17 4.19
N GLY A 71 18.32 7.41 4.83
CA GLY A 71 18.44 7.33 6.29
C GLY A 71 17.22 6.71 6.98
N TRP A 72 16.50 5.80 6.32
CA TRP A 72 15.31 5.17 6.89
C TRP A 72 15.64 4.00 7.82
N THR A 73 14.79 3.82 8.83
CA THR A 73 14.97 2.79 9.87
C THR A 73 14.65 1.38 9.41
N SER A 74 13.89 1.21 8.32
CA SER A 74 13.47 -0.11 7.83
C SER A 74 13.40 -0.17 6.31
N ASP A 75 13.61 -1.37 5.77
CA ASP A 75 13.48 -1.63 4.33
C ASP A 75 12.03 -1.47 3.87
N ASN A 76 11.05 -1.69 4.75
CA ASN A 76 9.62 -1.50 4.46
C ASN A 76 9.29 -0.04 4.12
N ALA A 77 9.99 0.94 4.71
CA ALA A 77 9.80 2.34 4.35
C ALA A 77 10.23 2.60 2.90
N ALA A 78 11.39 2.07 2.49
CA ALA A 78 11.86 2.16 1.11
C ALA A 78 10.95 1.41 0.13
N ASP A 79 10.54 0.17 0.48
CA ASP A 79 9.63 -0.61 -0.36
C ASP A 79 8.30 0.11 -0.56
N ALA A 80 7.73 0.74 0.47
CA ALA A 80 6.48 1.49 0.32
C ALA A 80 6.54 2.59 -0.75
N HIS A 81 7.66 3.32 -0.84
CA HIS A 81 7.88 4.34 -1.87
C HIS A 81 8.06 3.70 -3.25
N VAL A 82 8.79 2.60 -3.36
CA VAL A 82 8.96 1.84 -4.61
C VAL A 82 7.62 1.28 -5.10
N GLN A 83 6.81 0.70 -4.23
CA GLN A 83 5.48 0.18 -4.57
C GLN A 83 4.54 1.30 -5.03
N ALA A 84 4.64 2.49 -4.42
CA ALA A 84 3.89 3.64 -4.90
C ALA A 84 4.33 4.03 -6.32
N LEU A 85 5.64 4.11 -6.59
CA LEU A 85 6.16 4.39 -7.93
C LEU A 85 5.72 3.34 -8.97
N ILE A 86 5.61 2.07 -8.59
CA ILE A 86 5.06 1.02 -9.44
C ILE A 86 3.58 1.29 -9.74
N ARG A 87 2.79 1.59 -8.71
CA ARG A 87 1.36 1.89 -8.86
C ARG A 87 1.10 3.09 -9.78
N HIS A 88 1.98 4.08 -9.76
CA HIS A 88 1.90 5.25 -10.63
C HIS A 88 2.60 5.07 -11.99
N GLY A 89 3.04 3.85 -12.33
CA GLY A 89 3.63 3.54 -13.63
C GLY A 89 4.97 4.24 -13.89
N LYS A 90 5.75 4.55 -12.84
CA LYS A 90 7.11 5.11 -12.97
C LYS A 90 8.17 4.02 -12.97
N LEU A 91 7.92 2.96 -12.20
CA LEU A 91 8.73 1.75 -12.13
C LEU A 91 7.87 0.53 -12.46
N GLU A 92 8.50 -0.57 -12.82
CA GLU A 92 7.84 -1.85 -12.96
C GLU A 92 8.80 -2.99 -12.65
N ARG A 93 8.27 -4.20 -12.50
CA ARG A 93 9.08 -5.41 -12.35
C ARG A 93 9.22 -6.09 -13.71
N ASN A 94 10.43 -6.51 -14.03
CA ASN A 94 10.69 -7.34 -15.21
C ASN A 94 10.29 -8.81 -14.95
N VAL A 95 10.49 -9.66 -15.96
CA VAL A 95 10.15 -11.10 -15.88
C VAL A 95 10.91 -11.84 -14.77
N LEU A 96 12.06 -11.32 -14.34
CA LEU A 96 12.88 -11.88 -13.25
C LEU A 96 12.53 -11.26 -11.89
N GLY A 97 11.48 -10.43 -11.81
CA GLY A 97 11.07 -9.74 -10.59
C GLY A 97 11.94 -8.56 -10.17
N LYS A 98 12.98 -8.22 -10.95
CA LYS A 98 13.85 -7.05 -10.70
C LYS A 98 13.18 -5.76 -11.15
N LEU A 99 13.49 -4.66 -10.47
CA LEU A 99 12.99 -3.34 -10.84
C LEU A 99 13.57 -2.91 -12.19
N ARG A 100 12.77 -2.20 -12.98
CA ARG A 100 13.18 -1.41 -14.15
C ARG A 100 12.32 -0.15 -14.26
N PHE A 101 12.78 0.85 -15.01
CA PHE A 101 11.91 1.98 -15.37
C PHE A 101 10.73 1.48 -16.21
N ALA A 102 9.56 2.05 -15.95
CA ALA A 102 8.38 1.73 -16.74
C ALA A 102 8.60 2.19 -18.19
N ARG A 103 8.25 1.34 -19.14
CA ARG A 103 8.25 1.71 -20.56
C ARG A 103 7.06 2.64 -20.82
N GLU A 104 7.27 3.68 -21.61
CA GLU A 104 6.14 4.41 -22.17
C GLU A 104 5.31 3.41 -22.99
N LYS A 105 3.99 3.40 -22.73
CA LYS A 105 3.06 2.63 -23.55
C LYS A 105 2.86 3.40 -24.85
N ASP A 106 3.84 3.37 -25.73
CA ASP A 106 3.73 4.06 -27.01
C ASP A 106 2.74 3.35 -27.92
N GLY A 107 1.72 4.12 -28.28
CA GLY A 107 0.68 3.81 -29.23
C GLY A 107 -0.39 4.91 -29.32
N ALA A 108 -0.01 6.19 -29.21
CA ALA A 108 -0.79 7.34 -29.67
C ALA A 108 -0.01 8.66 -29.52
N GLN A 109 0.91 8.94 -30.45
CA GLN A 109 1.19 10.28 -30.97
C GLN A 109 1.46 10.15 -32.48
#